data_AF-A0A7I5E6Q1-F1
#
_entry.id   AF-A0A7I5E6Q1-F1
#
_cell.length_a   1.000
_cell.length_b   1.000
_cell.length_c   1.000
_cell.angle_alpha   90.00
_cell.angle_beta   90.00
_cell.angle_gamma   90.00
#
_symmetry.space_group_name_H-M   'P 1'
#
loop_
_entity.id
_entity.type
_entity.pdbx_description
1 polymer ?
#
loop_
_entity_poly.entity_id
_entity_poly.type
_entity_poly.pdbx_seq_one_letter_code
_entity_poly.pdbx_strand_id
1 'polypeptide(L)'
;MFPDARQLYIEDINLMRPRVICPSDANPASFVGQSIMSVLGRSSGAPKAALVTTFSAHPALNELPNLFSYGGSLLSGVTAREGRLLLDPVKFPNPHVLFALINVEGNSVQAHTRSHLSDEESGTCISLMDQLLQHGLRQKS
;
A
#
# COMPACT_ATOMS: atom_id res chain seq x y z
N MET A 1 -23.99 -10.12 -29.42
CA MET A 1 -24.22 -8.95 -28.55
C MET A 1 -24.88 -9.45 -27.28
N PHE A 2 -24.40 -9.08 -26.09
CA PHE A 2 -24.92 -9.59 -24.82
C PHE A 2 -25.79 -8.51 -24.15
N PRO A 3 -27.12 -8.49 -24.40
CA PRO A 3 -28.01 -7.42 -23.91
C PRO A 3 -28.09 -7.35 -22.38
N ASP A 4 -27.83 -8.47 -21.71
CA ASP A 4 -27.87 -8.58 -20.25
C ASP A 4 -26.49 -8.49 -19.59
N ALA A 5 -25.44 -8.22 -20.35
CA ALA A 5 -24.11 -8.05 -19.76
C ALA A 5 -24.12 -6.88 -18.78
N ARG A 6 -23.45 -7.09 -17.64
CA ARG A 6 -23.19 -6.08 -16.62
C ARG A 6 -21.70 -6.10 -16.31
N GLN A 7 -21.14 -4.94 -16.05
CA GLN A 7 -19.73 -4.77 -15.70
C GLN A 7 -19.64 -4.12 -14.33
N LEU A 8 -18.76 -4.64 -13.49
CA LEU A 8 -18.39 -4.07 -12.20
C LEU A 8 -16.90 -3.79 -12.22
N TYR A 9 -16.52 -2.57 -11.87
CA TYR A 9 -15.14 -2.14 -11.75
C TYR A 9 -14.86 -1.84 -10.27
N ILE A 10 -13.73 -2.34 -9.76
CA ILE A 10 -13.29 -2.14 -8.38
C ILE A 10 -11.85 -1.66 -8.43
N GLU A 11 -11.58 -0.51 -7.83
CA GLU A 11 -10.27 0.13 -7.82
C GLU A 11 -10.24 1.15 -6.69
N ASP A 12 -9.03 1.46 -6.25
CA ASP A 12 -8.74 2.63 -5.45
C ASP A 12 -7.81 3.55 -6.25
N ILE A 13 -8.35 4.68 -6.68
CA ILE A 13 -7.66 5.66 -7.53
C ILE A 13 -6.49 6.36 -6.84
N ASN A 14 -6.40 6.26 -5.51
CA ASN A 14 -5.31 6.83 -4.72
C ASN A 14 -4.10 5.90 -4.64
N LEU A 15 -4.22 4.66 -5.14
CA LEU A 15 -3.11 3.72 -5.26
C LEU A 15 -2.32 3.95 -6.57
N MET A 16 -1.59 2.94 -7.02
CA MET A 16 -0.72 3.05 -8.18
C MET A 16 -1.50 3.21 -9.49
N ARG A 17 -1.06 4.15 -10.32
CA ARG A 17 -1.55 4.29 -11.70
C ARG A 17 -0.99 3.20 -12.61
N PRO A 18 -1.66 2.91 -13.74
CA PRO A 18 -1.11 2.05 -14.78
C PRO A 18 0.29 2.51 -15.21
N ARG A 19 1.23 1.57 -15.26
CA ARG A 19 2.57 1.83 -15.76
C ARG A 19 2.52 2.01 -17.27
N VAL A 20 2.96 3.16 -17.77
CA VAL A 20 3.08 3.43 -19.20
C VAL A 20 4.56 3.52 -19.58
N ILE A 21 4.95 2.87 -20.67
CA ILE A 21 6.32 2.89 -21.20
C ILE A 21 6.38 3.94 -22.33
N CYS A 22 6.21 5.20 -21.96
CA CYS A 22 6.46 6.35 -22.83
C CYS A 22 6.84 7.57 -21.98
N PRO A 23 7.47 8.60 -22.58
CA PRO A 23 7.75 9.85 -21.87
C PRO A 23 6.48 10.42 -21.25
N SER A 24 6.57 10.96 -20.03
CA SER A 24 5.42 11.44 -19.26
C SER A 24 4.71 12.64 -19.91
N ASP A 25 5.41 13.37 -20.76
CA ASP A 25 4.92 14.50 -21.57
C ASP A 25 4.37 14.06 -22.93
N ALA A 26 4.55 12.81 -23.33
CA ALA A 26 4.01 12.30 -24.58
C ALA A 26 2.48 12.26 -24.48
N ASN A 27 1.81 12.77 -25.52
CA ASN A 27 0.34 12.77 -25.62
C ASN A 27 -0.30 11.40 -25.25
N PRO A 28 0.23 10.23 -25.67
CA PRO A 28 -0.31 8.93 -25.28
C PRO A 28 -0.23 8.64 -23.77
N ALA A 29 0.75 9.18 -23.04
CA ALA A 29 0.88 8.95 -21.59
C ALA A 29 -0.34 9.47 -20.83
N SER A 30 -0.91 10.60 -21.29
CA SER A 30 -2.07 11.24 -20.67
C SER A 30 -3.36 10.41 -20.79
N PHE A 31 -3.48 9.58 -21.82
CA PHE A 31 -4.65 8.76 -22.10
C PHE A 31 -4.47 7.29 -21.71
N VAL A 32 -3.32 6.70 -22.02
CA VAL A 32 -2.99 5.30 -21.71
C VAL A 32 -2.71 5.10 -20.22
N GLY A 33 -2.27 6.15 -19.51
CA GLY A 33 -2.03 6.12 -18.07
C GLY A 33 -3.28 6.25 -17.19
N GLN A 34 -4.49 6.35 -17.78
CA GLN A 34 -5.74 6.44 -17.03
C GLN A 34 -6.40 5.07 -16.90
N SER A 35 -6.80 4.73 -15.68
CA SER A 35 -7.67 3.58 -15.47
C SER A 35 -9.09 3.86 -15.95
N ILE A 36 -9.82 2.80 -16.27
CA ILE A 36 -11.22 2.90 -16.66
C ILE A 36 -12.06 3.55 -15.55
N MET A 37 -11.75 3.32 -14.27
CA MET A 37 -12.44 3.97 -13.16
C MET A 37 -12.12 5.46 -13.03
N SER A 38 -10.89 5.90 -13.34
CA SER A 38 -10.58 7.33 -13.44
C SER A 38 -11.43 8.01 -14.52
N VAL A 39 -11.64 7.35 -15.67
CA VAL A 39 -12.47 7.89 -16.76
C VAL A 39 -13.95 7.90 -16.37
N LEU A 40 -14.49 6.77 -15.88
CA LEU A 40 -15.88 6.67 -15.44
C LEU A 40 -16.19 7.55 -14.22
N GLY A 41 -15.20 7.78 -13.36
CA GLY A 41 -15.27 8.66 -12.20
C GLY A 41 -15.59 10.11 -12.56
N ARG A 42 -15.22 10.56 -13.76
CA ARG A 42 -15.56 11.90 -14.28
C ARG A 42 -16.95 11.98 -14.92
N SER A 43 -17.55 10.83 -15.25
CA SER A 43 -18.93 10.78 -15.76
C SER A 43 -19.93 10.86 -14.61
N SER A 44 -20.99 11.65 -14.80
CA SER A 44 -22.13 11.75 -13.87
C SER A 44 -23.12 10.60 -14.01
N GLY A 45 -23.07 9.85 -15.11
CA GLY A 45 -24.04 8.79 -15.41
C GLY A 45 -23.70 7.39 -14.88
N ALA A 46 -22.49 7.20 -14.35
CA ALA A 46 -22.06 5.91 -13.79
C ALA A 46 -22.38 5.83 -12.29
N PRO A 47 -23.16 4.83 -11.83
CA PRO A 47 -23.36 4.58 -10.40
C PRO A 47 -22.02 4.30 -9.71
N LYS A 48 -21.81 4.91 -8.54
CA LYS A 48 -20.59 4.77 -7.74
C LYS A 48 -20.97 4.39 -6.32
N ALA A 49 -20.22 3.46 -5.74
CA ALA A 49 -20.32 3.10 -4.33
C ALA A 49 -18.92 3.16 -3.71
N ALA A 50 -18.75 3.95 -2.67
CA ALA A 50 -17.49 4.07 -1.96
C ALA A 50 -17.43 3.06 -0.81
N LEU A 51 -16.32 2.32 -0.72
CA LEU A 51 -15.99 1.50 0.45
C LEU A 51 -15.09 2.33 1.36
N VAL A 52 -15.66 2.81 2.47
CA VAL A 52 -14.99 3.77 3.37
C VAL A 52 -14.43 3.13 4.64
N THR A 53 -14.64 1.84 4.83
CA THR A 53 -14.16 1.13 6.03
C THR A 53 -13.10 0.11 5.64
N THR A 54 -11.91 0.21 6.24
CA THR A 54 -10.83 -0.77 6.09
C THR A 54 -10.77 -1.71 7.29
N PHE A 55 -10.51 -2.98 7.02
CA PHE A 55 -10.33 -4.02 8.05
C PHE A 55 -8.91 -4.62 8.00
N SER A 56 -7.99 -4.02 7.26
CA SER A 56 -6.71 -4.65 6.92
C SER A 56 -5.60 -4.42 7.93
N ALA A 57 -5.57 -3.26 8.58
CA ALA A 57 -4.44 -2.86 9.42
C ALA A 57 -4.91 -2.23 10.74
N HIS A 58 -4.01 -2.21 11.73
CA HIS A 58 -4.19 -1.53 13.01
C HIS A 58 -4.52 -0.04 12.77
N PRO A 59 -5.48 0.57 13.51
CA PRO A 59 -5.92 1.95 13.27
C PRO A 59 -4.80 2.99 13.14
N ALA A 60 -3.80 2.92 14.03
CA ALA A 60 -2.66 3.84 14.00
C ALA A 60 -1.82 3.76 12.70
N LEU A 61 -1.83 2.62 11.99
CA LEU A 61 -1.15 2.49 10.69
C LEU A 61 -1.94 3.15 9.56
N ASN A 62 -3.26 3.31 9.73
CA ASN A 62 -4.13 3.92 8.73
C ASN A 62 -4.17 5.44 8.86
N GLU A 63 -3.81 6.02 10.00
CA GLU A 63 -3.96 7.47 10.26
C GLU A 63 -3.24 8.33 9.21
N LEU A 64 -1.95 8.06 8.98
CA LEU A 64 -1.15 8.87 8.06
C LEU A 64 -1.59 8.70 6.60
N PRO A 65 -1.77 7.48 6.05
CA PRO A 65 -2.34 7.31 4.71
C PRO A 65 -3.76 7.88 4.56
N ASN A 66 -4.60 7.75 5.59
CA ASN A 66 -5.96 8.31 5.58
C ASN A 66 -5.95 9.82 5.41
N LEU A 67 -5.09 10.51 6.16
CA LEU A 67 -4.95 11.96 6.08
C LEU A 67 -4.51 12.41 4.68
N PHE A 68 -3.50 11.77 4.10
CA PHE A 68 -2.93 12.21 2.82
C PHE A 68 -3.74 11.77 1.60
N SER A 69 -4.30 10.56 1.61
CA SER A 69 -4.93 9.96 0.43
C SER A 69 -6.45 10.04 0.43
N TYR A 70 -7.09 10.11 1.61
CA TYR A 70 -8.56 10.03 1.72
C TYR A 70 -9.17 11.19 2.52
N GLY A 71 -8.38 12.21 2.88
CA GLY A 71 -8.86 13.39 3.59
C GLY A 71 -9.47 13.09 4.96
N GLY A 72 -9.04 12.01 5.62
CA GLY A 72 -9.56 11.59 6.92
C GLY A 72 -10.88 10.80 6.86
N SER A 73 -11.41 10.50 5.69
CA SER A 73 -12.71 9.83 5.53
C SER A 73 -12.67 8.30 5.70
N LEU A 74 -11.49 7.68 5.68
CA LEU A 74 -11.33 6.23 5.85
C LEU A 74 -11.53 5.83 7.32
N LEU A 75 -12.49 4.95 7.56
CA LEU A 75 -12.81 4.40 8.89
C LEU A 75 -12.03 3.10 9.13
N SER A 76 -11.52 2.91 10.34
CA SER A 76 -10.95 1.63 10.75
C SER A 76 -12.04 0.75 11.34
N GLY A 77 -12.31 -0.40 10.71
CA GLY A 77 -13.21 -1.42 11.20
C GLY A 77 -12.57 -2.42 12.17
N VAL A 78 -11.25 -2.37 12.33
CA VAL A 78 -10.48 -3.15 13.30
C VAL A 78 -10.18 -2.28 14.51
N THR A 79 -10.39 -2.79 15.72
CA THR A 79 -9.98 -2.09 16.94
C THR A 79 -8.47 -2.18 17.14
N ALA A 80 -7.90 -1.21 17.87
CA ALA A 80 -6.49 -1.28 18.25
C ALA A 80 -6.13 -2.63 18.91
N ARG A 81 -7.03 -3.16 19.75
CA ARG A 81 -6.89 -4.45 20.44
C ARG A 81 -6.82 -5.64 19.48
N GLU A 82 -7.72 -5.70 18.49
CA GLU A 82 -7.75 -6.78 17.49
C GLU A 82 -6.52 -6.73 16.56
N GLY A 83 -6.04 -5.52 16.26
CA GLY A 83 -4.80 -5.33 15.50
C GLY A 83 -3.53 -5.69 16.28
N ARG A 84 -3.60 -5.99 17.59
CA ARG A 84 -2.42 -6.28 18.45
C ARG A 84 -1.89 -7.70 18.38
N LEU A 85 -2.43 -8.60 17.54
CA LEU A 85 -1.97 -10.00 17.47
C LEU A 85 -0.45 -10.16 17.23
N LEU A 86 0.26 -9.11 16.78
CA LEU A 86 1.70 -9.04 16.57
C LEU A 86 2.50 -8.29 17.66
N LEU A 87 1.85 -7.64 18.64
CA LEU A 87 2.53 -6.78 19.63
C LEU A 87 3.06 -7.51 20.86
N ASP A 88 2.45 -8.64 21.23
CA ASP A 88 2.85 -9.37 22.43
C ASP A 88 4.23 -10.05 22.31
N PRO A 89 4.63 -10.61 21.14
CA PRO A 89 5.93 -11.25 21.00
C PRO A 89 7.08 -10.28 20.70
N VAL A 90 6.84 -9.14 20.02
CA VAL A 90 7.88 -8.25 19.49
C VAL A 90 7.83 -6.89 20.18
N LYS A 91 8.97 -6.43 20.69
CA LYS A 91 9.09 -5.09 21.30
C LYS A 91 9.31 -4.04 20.21
N PHE A 92 8.34 -3.13 20.06
CA PHE A 92 8.45 -1.96 19.19
C PHE A 92 8.91 -0.72 19.98
N PRO A 93 9.57 0.27 19.33
CA PRO A 93 9.92 1.54 19.96
C PRO A 93 8.71 2.26 20.56
N ASN A 94 7.55 2.15 19.90
CA ASN A 94 6.27 2.58 20.44
C ASN A 94 5.41 1.33 20.76
N PRO A 95 5.08 1.07 22.04
CA PRO A 95 4.31 -0.12 22.43
C PRO A 95 2.84 -0.08 22.00
N HIS A 96 2.37 1.03 21.44
CA HIS A 96 1.00 1.21 20.98
C HIS A 96 0.83 1.15 19.45
N VAL A 97 1.94 1.08 18.70
CA VAL A 97 1.92 1.11 17.23
C VAL A 97 2.85 0.04 16.68
N LEU A 98 2.31 -0.82 15.80
CA LEU A 98 3.05 -1.84 15.04
C LEU A 98 3.87 -1.22 13.89
N PHE A 99 4.71 -0.25 14.19
CA PHE A 99 5.51 0.46 13.20
C PHE A 99 6.85 0.89 13.77
N ALA A 100 7.91 0.68 12.99
CA ALA A 100 9.22 1.24 13.23
C ALA A 100 9.81 1.69 11.90
N LEU A 101 10.29 2.93 11.85
CA LEU A 101 11.14 3.40 10.76
C LEU A 101 12.60 3.23 11.20
N ILE A 102 13.36 2.43 10.47
CA ILE A 102 14.73 2.09 10.82
C ILE A 102 15.66 2.86 9.90
N ASN A 103 16.48 3.73 10.47
CA ASN A 103 17.51 4.43 9.74
C ASN A 103 18.69 3.49 9.50
N VAL A 104 18.96 3.17 8.23
CA VAL A 104 20.12 2.36 7.82
C VAL A 104 21.12 3.28 7.17
N GLU A 105 22.30 3.41 7.79
CA GLU A 105 23.40 4.13 7.18
C GLU A 105 24.03 3.24 6.10
N GLY A 106 23.87 3.64 4.83
CA GLY A 106 24.32 2.88 3.68
C GLY A 106 24.18 3.67 2.38
N ASN A 107 24.70 3.11 1.29
CA ASN A 107 24.61 3.72 -0.03
C ASN A 107 23.78 2.87 -0.98
N SER A 108 23.06 3.54 -1.88
CA SER A 108 22.36 2.87 -2.98
C SER A 108 23.28 2.77 -4.20
N VAL A 109 23.49 1.55 -4.70
CA VAL A 109 24.27 1.27 -5.91
C VAL A 109 23.34 0.92 -7.05
N GLN A 110 23.59 1.49 -8.24
CA GLN A 110 22.83 1.16 -9.44
C GLN A 110 23.38 -0.10 -10.12
N ALA A 111 22.50 -1.06 -10.37
CA ALA A 111 22.81 -2.27 -11.12
C ALA A 111 22.80 -2.03 -12.63
N HIS A 112 23.39 -2.95 -13.40
CA HIS A 112 23.42 -2.93 -14.87
C HIS A 112 22.02 -2.86 -15.50
N THR A 113 21.00 -3.36 -14.80
CA THR A 113 19.57 -3.31 -15.16
C THR A 113 18.92 -1.95 -14.93
N ARG A 114 19.68 -0.94 -14.46
CA ARG A 114 19.23 0.38 -14.01
C ARG A 114 18.35 0.37 -12.75
N SER A 115 18.18 -0.78 -12.09
CA SER A 115 17.60 -0.85 -10.74
C SER A 115 18.64 -0.47 -9.69
N HIS A 116 18.19 -0.24 -8.47
CA HIS A 116 19.05 0.12 -7.34
C HIS A 116 19.04 -0.98 -6.28
N LEU A 117 20.15 -1.12 -5.55
CA LEU A 117 20.30 -2.03 -4.41
C LEU A 117 21.12 -1.36 -3.30
N SER A 118 20.92 -1.77 -2.06
CA SER A 118 21.79 -1.46 -0.92
C SER A 118 22.05 -2.74 -0.15
N ASP A 119 23.33 -3.06 0.04
CA ASP A 119 23.74 -4.22 0.81
C ASP A 119 23.49 -4.00 2.31
N GLU A 120 23.57 -2.76 2.78
CA GLU A 120 23.30 -2.40 4.18
C GLU A 120 21.81 -2.53 4.52
N GLU A 121 20.92 -2.04 3.65
CA GLU A 121 19.46 -2.24 3.80
C GLU A 121 19.12 -3.73 3.75
N SER A 122 19.76 -4.48 2.85
CA SER A 122 19.54 -5.92 2.71
C SER A 122 20.00 -6.68 3.97
N GLY A 123 21.18 -6.37 4.50
CA GLY A 123 21.68 -6.95 5.74
C GLY A 123 20.80 -6.63 6.94
N THR A 124 20.31 -5.39 7.04
CA THR A 124 19.36 -4.99 8.08
C THR A 124 18.04 -5.74 7.94
N CYS A 125 17.50 -5.89 6.72
CA CYS A 125 16.29 -6.66 6.46
C CYS A 125 16.44 -8.12 6.91
N ILE A 126 17.57 -8.77 6.62
CA ILE A 126 17.84 -10.15 7.04
C ILE A 126 17.85 -10.24 8.57
N SER A 127 18.58 -9.34 9.25
CA SER A 127 18.64 -9.31 10.70
C SER A 127 17.26 -9.12 11.35
N LEU A 128 16.42 -8.25 10.79
CA LEU A 128 15.05 -8.04 11.25
C LEU A 128 14.19 -9.29 11.06
N MET A 129 14.30 -9.96 9.90
CA MET A 129 13.57 -11.20 9.66
C MET A 129 13.97 -12.29 10.67
N ASP A 130 15.25 -12.44 10.95
CA ASP A 130 15.74 -13.40 11.96
C ASP A 130 15.17 -13.10 13.35
N GLN A 131 15.13 -11.82 13.75
CA GLN A 131 14.51 -11.39 15.01
C GLN A 131 13.01 -11.71 15.04
N LEU A 132 12.26 -11.37 13.99
CA LEU A 132 10.83 -11.66 13.91
C LEU A 132 10.54 -13.17 14.00
N LEU A 133 11.35 -13.99 13.33
CA LEU A 133 11.26 -15.46 13.38
C LEU A 133 11.56 -16.00 14.78
N GLN A 134 12.60 -15.49 15.45
CA GLN A 134 12.94 -15.85 16.84
C GLN A 134 11.81 -15.51 17.82
N HIS A 135 11.08 -14.43 17.55
CA HIS A 135 9.91 -14.01 18.33
C HIS A 135 8.61 -14.73 17.93
N GLY A 136 8.68 -15.80 17.14
CA GLY A 136 7.56 -16.71 16.87
C GLY A 136 6.65 -16.27 15.74
N LEU A 137 7.01 -15.23 14.98
CA LEU A 137 6.31 -14.88 13.74
C LEU A 137 6.72 -15.86 12.65
N ARG A 138 5.83 -16.81 12.36
CA ARG A 138 6.10 -17.85 11.37
C ARG A 138 5.77 -17.36 9.97
N GLN A 139 6.54 -17.83 9.00
CA GLN A 139 6.13 -17.77 7.60
C GLN A 139 4.82 -18.54 7.44
N LYS A 140 3.86 -17.93 6.75
CA LYS A 140 2.59 -18.60 6.43
C LYS A 140 2.90 -19.74 5.45
N SER A 141 2.67 -20.98 5.88
CA SER A 141 2.79 -22.20 5.06
C SER A 141 1.71 -22.28 3.99
#